data_AF-A0A9D7PNQ1-F1
#
_entry.id   AF-A0A9D7PNQ1-F1
#
_cell.length_a   1.000
_cell.length_b   1.000
_cell.length_c   1.000
_cell.angle_alpha   90.00
_cell.angle_beta   90.00
_cell.angle_gamma   90.00
#
_symmetry.space_group_name_H-M   'P 1'
#
loop_
_entity.id
_entity.type
_entity.pdbx_description
1 polymer ?
#
loop_
_entity_poly.entity_id
_entity_poly.type
_entity_poly.pdbx_seq_one_letter_code
_entity_poly.pdbx_strand_id
1 'polypeptide(L)'
;MKIIPTVLSISIILIFACDQHKINKPYLQSAWALMDGHQILNFNSDSTAQWIFHEETLSDTFLVKYKLNEATQPYQLDLFDFNRGILKDKILTGIVQYLGQDTILLDFEPIDDWGAADTIRPITFSVDQQKYFVRKK
;
A
#
# COMPACT_ATOMS: atom_id res chain seq x y z
N MET A 1 2.14 56.70 44.85
CA MET A 1 1.23 55.54 44.69
C MET A 1 1.45 55.00 43.29
N LYS A 2 2.14 53.85 43.12
CA LYS A 2 2.45 53.25 41.81
C LYS A 2 1.51 52.07 41.59
N ILE A 3 0.72 52.12 40.53
CA ILE A 3 -0.24 51.07 40.15
C ILE A 3 0.47 50.22 39.09
N ILE A 4 0.69 48.94 39.39
CA ILE A 4 1.32 47.99 38.46
C ILE A 4 0.19 47.28 37.70
N PRO A 5 0.11 47.38 36.36
CA PRO A 5 -0.89 46.64 35.60
C PRO A 5 -0.49 45.16 35.52
N THR A 6 -1.38 44.30 35.99
CA THR A 6 -1.23 42.84 35.89
C THR A 6 -1.64 42.41 34.49
N VAL A 7 -0.68 41.94 33.70
CA VAL A 7 -0.93 41.42 32.34
C VAL A 7 -1.49 40.01 32.47
N LEU A 8 -2.79 39.87 32.17
CA LEU A 8 -3.48 38.59 32.11
C LEU A 8 -3.14 37.93 30.77
N SER A 9 -2.17 37.01 30.76
CA SER A 9 -1.79 36.26 29.57
C SER A 9 -2.78 35.12 29.35
N ILE A 10 -3.67 35.27 28.36
CA ILE A 10 -4.62 34.22 27.95
C ILE A 10 -3.89 33.28 26.98
N SER A 11 -3.44 32.14 27.49
CA SER A 11 -2.91 31.05 26.66
C SER A 11 -4.07 30.32 25.98
N ILE A 12 -4.26 30.58 24.69
CA ILE A 12 -5.19 29.81 23.84
C ILE A 12 -4.58 28.44 23.61
N ILE A 13 -5.13 27.42 24.28
CA ILE A 13 -4.78 26.01 24.05
C ILE A 13 -5.59 25.56 22.83
N LEU A 14 -4.94 25.53 21.66
CA LEU A 14 -5.46 24.87 20.45
C LEU A 14 -5.46 23.36 20.68
N ILE A 15 -6.58 22.82 21.17
CA ILE A 15 -6.82 21.38 21.22
C ILE A 15 -7.09 20.96 19.77
N PHE A 16 -6.04 20.54 19.06
CA PHE A 16 -6.22 19.74 17.85
C PHE A 16 -6.88 18.44 18.29
N ALA A 17 -8.20 18.36 18.13
CA ALA A 17 -8.91 17.10 18.12
C ALA A 17 -8.36 16.31 16.92
N CYS A 18 -7.28 15.57 17.16
CA CYS A 18 -6.81 14.55 16.25
C CYS A 18 -7.90 13.49 16.29
N ASP A 19 -8.80 13.56 15.29
CA ASP A 19 -9.88 12.61 15.11
C ASP A 19 -9.21 11.26 14.81
N GLN A 20 -8.86 10.53 15.88
CA GLN A 20 -8.35 9.19 15.79
C GLN A 20 -9.53 8.30 15.44
N HIS A 21 -9.94 8.37 14.17
CA HIS A 21 -10.68 7.29 13.55
C HIS A 21 -9.90 6.02 13.89
N LYS A 22 -10.50 5.20 14.76
CA LYS A 22 -10.09 3.82 14.98
C LYS A 22 -10.26 3.12 13.64
N ILE A 23 -9.24 3.22 12.81
CA ILE A 23 -9.11 2.46 11.58
C ILE A 23 -8.87 1.03 12.07
N ASN A 24 -9.91 0.21 12.03
CA ASN A 24 -9.76 -1.24 12.06
C ASN A 24 -8.79 -1.61 10.93
N LYS A 25 -7.50 -1.76 11.25
CA LYS A 25 -6.55 -2.45 10.37
C LYS A 25 -7.02 -3.90 10.23
N PRO A 26 -6.82 -4.58 9.08
CA PRO A 26 -5.94 -4.22 7.96
C PRO A 26 -6.67 -4.25 6.61
N TYR A 27 -6.86 -3.07 6.03
CA TYR A 27 -7.66 -2.86 4.82
C TYR A 27 -7.20 -3.71 3.62
N LEU A 28 -5.88 -3.95 3.50
CA LEU A 28 -5.27 -4.72 2.42
C LEU A 28 -5.61 -6.21 2.44
N GLN A 29 -5.85 -6.81 3.60
CA GLN A 29 -5.99 -8.27 3.77
C GLN A 29 -7.35 -8.75 3.23
N SER A 30 -7.43 -8.90 1.92
CA SER A 30 -8.60 -9.28 1.15
C SER A 30 -8.16 -9.70 -0.26
N ALA A 31 -9.12 -10.22 -1.02
CA ALA A 31 -8.97 -10.43 -2.45
C ALA A 31 -9.30 -9.15 -3.22
N TRP A 32 -8.41 -8.79 -4.14
CA TRP A 32 -8.49 -7.62 -5.00
C TRP A 32 -8.37 -8.07 -6.45
N ALA A 33 -9.34 -7.76 -7.29
CA ALA A 33 -9.32 -8.11 -8.71
C ALA A 33 -9.04 -6.85 -9.55
N LEU A 34 -8.18 -6.98 -10.57
CA LEU A 34 -8.05 -5.98 -11.61
C LEU A 34 -9.43 -5.80 -12.28
N MET A 35 -9.75 -4.59 -12.76
CA MET A 35 -11.10 -4.28 -13.27
C MET A 35 -11.56 -5.22 -14.40
N ASP A 36 -10.64 -5.77 -15.18
CA ASP A 36 -10.91 -6.74 -16.26
C ASP A 36 -11.07 -8.19 -15.75
N GLY A 37 -10.78 -8.46 -14.48
CA GLY A 37 -10.86 -9.77 -13.84
C GLY A 37 -9.70 -10.72 -14.13
N HIS A 38 -8.75 -10.33 -14.99
CA HIS A 38 -7.64 -11.19 -15.43
C HIS A 38 -6.54 -11.33 -14.38
N GLN A 39 -6.49 -10.45 -13.38
CA GLN A 39 -5.55 -10.56 -12.27
C GLN A 39 -6.26 -10.46 -10.94
N ILE A 40 -5.86 -11.30 -9.99
CA ILE A 40 -6.37 -11.29 -8.63
C ILE A 40 -5.19 -11.32 -7.66
N LEU A 41 -5.15 -10.37 -6.72
CA LEU A 41 -4.24 -10.33 -5.59
C LEU A 41 -5.01 -10.67 -4.31
N ASN A 42 -4.68 -11.78 -3.66
CA ASN A 42 -5.26 -12.17 -2.38
C ASN A 42 -4.23 -12.02 -1.27
N PHE A 43 -4.40 -11.04 -0.38
CA PHE A 43 -3.51 -10.79 0.74
C PHE A 43 -4.05 -11.43 2.03
N ASN A 44 -3.22 -12.26 2.67
CA ASN A 44 -3.55 -12.93 3.91
C ASN A 44 -2.99 -12.18 5.13
N SER A 45 -3.48 -12.51 6.32
CA SER A 45 -3.05 -11.88 7.58
C SER A 45 -1.65 -12.27 8.05
N ASP A 46 -1.08 -13.33 7.50
CA ASP A 46 0.24 -13.89 7.82
C ASP A 46 1.37 -13.34 6.93
N SER A 47 1.15 -12.20 6.27
CA SER A 47 2.09 -11.60 5.33
C SER A 47 2.38 -12.44 4.08
N THR A 48 1.50 -13.38 3.74
CA THR A 48 1.52 -14.08 2.44
C THR A 48 0.49 -13.48 1.48
N ALA A 49 0.72 -13.65 0.19
CA ALA A 49 -0.25 -13.30 -0.83
C ALA A 49 -0.24 -14.30 -1.99
N GLN A 50 -1.36 -14.34 -2.71
CA GLN A 50 -1.49 -15.07 -3.96
C GLN A 50 -1.72 -14.07 -5.08
N TRP A 51 -0.90 -14.13 -6.13
CA TRP A 51 -1.14 -13.37 -7.35
C TRP A 51 -1.53 -14.31 -8.47
N ILE A 52 -2.81 -14.29 -8.80
CA ILE A 52 -3.42 -15.17 -9.78
C ILE A 52 -3.56 -14.38 -11.08
N PHE A 53 -3.07 -14.97 -12.17
CA PHE A 53 -3.26 -14.49 -13.54
C PHE A 53 -4.21 -15.46 -14.25
N HIS A 54 -5.20 -14.91 -14.92
CA HIS A 54 -6.15 -15.61 -15.76
C HIS A 54 -6.07 -15.03 -17.16
N GLU A 55 -5.33 -15.68 -18.06
CA GLU A 55 -5.45 -15.43 -19.50
C GLU A 55 -6.26 -16.57 -20.14
N GLU A 56 -6.85 -16.32 -21.31
CA GLU A 56 -7.81 -17.24 -21.96
C GLU A 56 -7.29 -18.68 -22.11
N THR A 57 -5.98 -18.86 -22.18
CA THR A 57 -5.34 -20.16 -22.41
C THR A 57 -4.42 -20.61 -21.27
N LEU A 58 -4.11 -19.73 -20.32
CA LEU A 58 -3.11 -19.98 -19.27
C LEU A 58 -3.53 -19.29 -17.97
N SER A 59 -3.56 -20.06 -16.89
CA SER A 59 -3.65 -19.50 -15.56
C SER A 59 -2.40 -19.84 -14.78
N ASP A 60 -1.80 -18.83 -14.15
CA ASP A 60 -0.67 -19.00 -13.25
C ASP A 60 -1.00 -18.37 -11.89
N THR A 61 -0.36 -18.85 -10.84
CA THR A 61 -0.53 -18.36 -9.47
C THR A 61 0.82 -18.27 -8.79
N PHE A 62 1.22 -17.06 -8.42
CA PHE A 62 2.42 -16.85 -7.62
C PHE A 62 2.03 -16.83 -6.14
N LEU A 63 2.63 -17.73 -5.37
CA LEU A 63 2.60 -17.66 -3.92
C LEU A 63 3.79 -16.81 -3.48
N VAL A 64 3.50 -15.66 -2.91
CA VAL A 64 4.50 -14.65 -2.55
C VAL A 64 4.33 -14.24 -1.10
N LYS A 65 5.32 -13.52 -0.58
CA LYS A 65 5.19 -12.77 0.67
C LYS A 65 5.05 -11.29 0.35
N TYR A 66 4.54 -10.52 1.32
CA TYR A 66 4.46 -9.08 1.19
C TYR A 66 4.91 -8.33 2.45
N LYS A 67 5.39 -7.11 2.25
CA LYS A 67 5.66 -6.13 3.31
C LYS A 67 4.86 -4.87 3.01
N LEU A 68 4.11 -4.38 4.01
CA LEU A 68 3.35 -3.13 3.91
C LEU A 68 3.88 -2.15 4.94
N ASN A 69 4.30 -0.97 4.48
CA ASN A 69 4.69 0.14 5.33
C ASN A 69 3.65 1.26 5.21
N GLU A 70 2.84 1.41 6.26
CA GLU A 70 1.78 2.42 6.34
C GLU A 70 2.26 3.76 6.94
N ALA A 71 3.57 3.92 7.16
CA ALA A 71 4.14 5.18 7.69
C ALA A 71 4.43 6.22 6.60
N THR A 72 4.20 5.89 5.33
CA THR A 72 4.44 6.76 4.16
C THR A 72 3.13 7.12 3.46
N GLN A 73 3.15 8.08 2.53
CA GLN A 73 2.01 8.32 1.63
C GLN A 73 2.55 8.63 0.22
N PRO A 74 2.22 7.82 -0.81
CA PRO A 74 1.47 6.55 -0.74
C PRO A 74 2.15 5.51 0.15
N TYR A 75 1.41 4.49 0.59
CA TYR A 75 1.96 3.41 1.40
C TYR A 75 2.93 2.59 0.56
N GLN A 76 4.03 2.12 1.15
CA GLN A 76 4.95 1.24 0.43
C GLN A 76 4.47 -0.20 0.55
N LEU A 77 4.45 -0.91 -0.56
CA LEU A 77 4.07 -2.31 -0.63
C LEU A 77 5.13 -3.06 -1.46
N ASP A 78 5.74 -4.08 -0.86
CA ASP A 78 6.71 -4.92 -1.56
C ASP A 78 6.17 -6.35 -1.66
N LEU A 79 6.31 -7.00 -2.81
CA LEU A 79 6.04 -8.43 -3.03
C LEU A 79 7.36 -9.17 -3.28
N PHE A 80 7.55 -10.34 -2.69
CA PHE A 80 8.82 -11.08 -2.79
C PHE A 80 8.64 -12.60 -2.60
N ASP A 81 9.75 -13.34 -2.65
CA ASP A 81 9.78 -14.82 -2.65
C ASP A 81 9.10 -15.45 -3.88
N PHE A 82 9.17 -14.77 -5.03
CA PHE A 82 8.78 -15.35 -6.30
C PHE A 82 9.71 -16.52 -6.65
N ASN A 83 9.16 -17.73 -6.71
CA ASN A 83 9.94 -18.96 -6.90
C ASN A 83 9.93 -19.49 -8.35
N ARG A 84 9.22 -18.83 -9.27
CA ARG A 84 9.04 -19.25 -10.66
C ARG A 84 8.69 -18.09 -11.59
N GLY A 85 8.69 -18.36 -12.89
CA GLY A 85 8.34 -17.40 -13.94
C GLY A 85 9.39 -16.31 -14.14
N ILE A 86 9.03 -15.26 -14.88
CA ILE A 86 9.91 -14.10 -15.17
C ILE A 86 10.26 -13.28 -13.92
N LEU A 87 9.47 -13.44 -12.85
CA LEU A 87 9.69 -12.78 -11.57
C LEU A 87 10.50 -13.63 -10.60
N LYS A 88 10.96 -14.83 -11.00
CA LYS A 88 11.74 -15.70 -10.11
C LYS A 88 12.95 -14.93 -9.54
N ASP A 89 13.12 -15.05 -8.23
CA ASP A 89 14.18 -14.40 -7.44
C ASP A 89 14.14 -12.86 -7.47
N LYS A 90 13.09 -12.24 -8.03
CA LYS A 90 12.87 -10.79 -7.99
C LYS A 90 12.10 -10.37 -6.74
N ILE A 91 12.19 -9.08 -6.44
CA ILE A 91 11.31 -8.36 -5.53
C ILE A 91 10.56 -7.33 -6.38
N LEU A 92 9.25 -7.20 -6.16
CA LEU A 92 8.50 -6.06 -6.69
C LEU A 92 8.38 -5.02 -5.58
N THR A 93 9.13 -3.93 -5.70
CA THR A 93 9.05 -2.79 -4.77
C THR A 93 8.03 -1.80 -5.31
N GLY A 94 7.10 -1.36 -4.47
CA GLY A 94 5.95 -0.62 -4.98
C GLY A 94 5.28 0.30 -3.98
N ILE A 95 4.21 0.91 -4.46
CA ILE A 95 3.34 1.82 -3.71
C ILE A 95 1.89 1.43 -3.87
N VAL A 96 1.11 1.66 -2.82
CA VAL A 96 -0.33 1.43 -2.78
C VAL A 96 -1.07 2.65 -2.22
N GLN A 97 -2.19 2.98 -2.84
CA GLN A 97 -3.11 4.00 -2.36
C GLN A 97 -4.54 3.43 -2.31
N TYR A 98 -5.22 3.59 -1.18
CA TYR A 98 -6.64 3.29 -1.07
C TYR A 98 -7.46 4.43 -1.67
N LEU A 99 -8.31 4.10 -2.64
CA LEU A 99 -9.25 5.02 -3.28
C LEU A 99 -10.67 4.72 -2.79
N GLY A 100 -10.86 4.85 -1.47
CA GLY A 100 -12.10 4.48 -0.78
C GLY A 100 -12.04 3.07 -0.18
N GLN A 101 -13.22 2.47 0.03
CA GLN A 101 -13.32 1.21 0.78
C GLN A 101 -12.97 -0.04 -0.03
N ASP A 102 -13.28 0.01 -1.32
CA ASP A 102 -13.27 -1.16 -2.20
C ASP A 102 -12.34 -1.01 -3.40
N THR A 103 -11.48 0.02 -3.41
CA THR A 103 -10.55 0.26 -4.52
C THR A 103 -9.15 0.55 -4.00
N ILE A 104 -8.16 -0.09 -4.60
CA ILE A 104 -6.73 0.24 -4.43
C ILE A 104 -6.11 0.58 -5.78
N LEU A 105 -5.13 1.48 -5.75
CA LEU A 105 -4.23 1.78 -6.85
C LEU A 105 -2.85 1.25 -6.50
N LEU A 106 -2.25 0.48 -7.41
CA LEU A 106 -0.94 -0.16 -7.24
C LEU A 106 0.01 0.24 -8.36
N ASP A 107 1.29 0.37 -8.00
CA ASP A 107 2.40 0.50 -8.95
C ASP A 107 3.65 -0.18 -8.37
N PHE A 108 4.42 -0.85 -9.22
CA PHE A 108 5.56 -1.69 -8.82
C PHE A 108 6.70 -1.59 -9.83
N GLU A 109 7.92 -1.67 -9.31
CA GLU A 109 9.15 -1.86 -10.09
C GLU A 109 9.88 -3.13 -9.63
N PRO A 110 10.40 -3.96 -10.56
CA PRO A 110 11.19 -5.13 -10.21
C PRO A 110 12.62 -4.75 -9.82
N ILE A 111 13.12 -5.36 -8.75
CA ILE A 111 14.52 -5.25 -8.30
C ILE A 111 15.09 -6.64 -7.99
N ASP A 112 16.41 -6.74 -8.05
CA ASP A 112 17.18 -7.95 -7.71
C ASP A 112 17.67 -7.99 -6.26
N ASP A 113 17.75 -6.83 -5.60
CA ASP A 113 18.34 -6.70 -4.28
C ASP A 113 17.56 -5.70 -3.41
N TRP A 114 17.39 -6.03 -2.14
CA TRP A 114 16.71 -5.17 -1.16
C TRP A 114 17.42 -3.83 -0.96
N GLY A 115 18.74 -3.77 -1.16
CA GLY A 115 19.51 -2.52 -1.07
C GLY A 115 19.09 -1.47 -2.10
N ALA A 116 18.45 -1.89 -3.21
CA ALA A 116 17.97 -0.98 -4.25
C ALA A 116 16.52 -0.51 -4.03
N ALA A 117 15.79 -1.08 -3.06
CA ALA A 117 14.36 -0.87 -2.91
C ALA A 117 13.98 0.61 -2.79
N ASP A 118 14.66 1.37 -1.93
CA ASP A 118 14.34 2.79 -1.70
C ASP A 118 14.73 3.71 -2.86
N THR A 119 15.69 3.28 -3.70
CA THR A 119 16.14 4.06 -4.86
C THR A 119 15.23 3.84 -6.08
N ILE A 120 14.73 2.61 -6.25
CA ILE A 120 13.96 2.22 -7.44
C ILE A 120 12.44 2.31 -7.22
N ARG A 121 11.98 2.20 -5.96
CA ARG A 121 10.54 2.26 -5.64
C ARG A 121 9.88 3.48 -6.28
N PRO A 122 8.74 3.32 -6.98
CA PRO A 122 7.98 4.44 -7.48
C PRO A 122 7.63 5.40 -6.33
N ILE A 123 7.87 6.69 -6.53
CA ILE A 123 7.46 7.74 -5.58
C ILE A 123 6.08 8.33 -5.94
N THR A 124 5.63 8.08 -7.16
CA THR A 124 4.35 8.50 -7.73
C THR A 124 3.82 7.40 -8.65
N PHE A 125 2.50 7.35 -8.84
CA PHE A 125 1.89 6.41 -9.79
C PHE A 125 2.17 6.83 -11.24
N SER A 126 2.76 5.93 -12.01
CA SER A 126 3.00 6.07 -13.44
C SER A 126 1.73 5.76 -14.22
N VAL A 127 1.36 6.63 -15.16
CA VAL A 127 0.13 6.46 -15.96
C VAL A 127 0.15 5.15 -16.76
N ASP A 128 1.33 4.68 -17.16
CA ASP A 128 1.51 3.51 -18.02
C ASP A 128 1.59 2.18 -17.22
N GLN A 129 1.91 2.25 -15.93
CA GLN A 129 2.14 1.05 -15.09
C GLN A 129 1.07 0.86 -14.02
N GLN A 130 0.43 1.94 -13.55
CA GLN A 130 -0.52 1.88 -12.45
C GLN A 130 -1.71 0.96 -12.76
N LYS A 131 -2.19 0.25 -11.74
CA LYS A 131 -3.31 -0.68 -11.85
C LYS A 131 -4.33 -0.46 -10.75
N TYR A 132 -5.60 -0.34 -11.15
CA TYR A 132 -6.74 -0.24 -10.24
C TYR A 132 -7.29 -1.62 -9.93
N PHE A 133 -7.28 -2.00 -8.67
CA PHE A 133 -7.91 -3.23 -8.22
C PHE A 133 -9.14 -2.92 -7.36
N VAL A 134 -10.19 -3.70 -7.56
CA VAL A 134 -11.45 -3.63 -6.83
C VAL A 134 -11.57 -4.83 -5.90
N ARG A 135 -12.04 -4.60 -4.67
CA ARG A 135 -12.24 -5.65 -3.68
C ARG A 135 -13.25 -6.68 -4.20
N LYS A 136 -12.88 -7.97 -4.16
CA LYS A 136 -13.84 -9.06 -4.37
C LYS A 136 -14.70 -9.22 -3.11
N LYS A 137 -16.01 -9.23 -3.32
CA LYS A 137 -17.03 -9.50 -2.28
C LYS A 137 -17.29 -10.99 -2.15
#